data_AF-A0A9P4R6Y3-F1
#
_entry.id   AF-A0A9P4R6Y3-F1
#
_cell.length_a   1.000
_cell.length_b   1.000
_cell.length_c   1.000
_cell.angle_alpha   90.00
_cell.angle_beta   90.00
_cell.angle_gamma   90.00
#
_symmetry.space_group_name_H-M   'P 1'
#
loop_
_entity.id
_entity.type
_entity.pdbx_description
1 polymer ?
#
loop_
_entity_poly.entity_id
_entity_poly.type
_entity_poly.pdbx_seq_one_letter_code
_entity_poly.pdbx_strand_id
1 'polypeptide(L)'
;MLQTTNVKSLQVGIKHKLMGVDADLRFVGIYPTRDTQDCNKGWFCPYLFASARTPLVPRANDFSVCQFFGPFLGEGDYQMAHKLLSESAHSLSMCDPNPHNDIGTNRMVIVFTGISPFRADMWSTSRRPGCGTIIFHLLDGCPALIIPVTNKAPVCAWSPWTLAQMRQGQYAMNPLPGQYNAEWQHEQICEWLDTIVSVQHITATVRDRYVDVLSRMVSLVINGALALEKCKPLLGKLDPERSGIVMFRY
;
A
#
# COMPACT_ATOMS: atom_id res chain seq x y z
N MET A 1 3.03 -1.75 22.90
CA MET A 1 3.86 -1.59 21.70
C MET A 1 3.39 -2.63 20.70
N LEU A 2 3.02 -2.25 19.47
CA LEU A 2 2.66 -3.21 18.44
C LEU A 2 3.92 -3.99 18.04
N GLN A 3 3.87 -5.31 18.11
CA GLN A 3 4.97 -6.20 17.74
C GLN A 3 4.41 -7.27 16.81
N THR A 4 5.13 -7.55 15.73
CA THR A 4 4.73 -8.62 14.83
C THR A 4 5.09 -9.96 15.46
N THR A 5 4.10 -10.81 15.65
CA THR A 5 4.26 -12.18 16.17
C THR A 5 3.81 -13.24 15.18
N ASN A 6 3.04 -12.84 14.16
CA ASN A 6 2.53 -13.73 13.13
C ASN A 6 2.48 -13.05 11.75
N VAL A 7 2.65 -13.84 10.69
CA VAL A 7 2.48 -13.41 9.30
C VAL A 7 1.39 -14.25 8.65
N LYS A 8 0.28 -13.61 8.29
CA LYS A 8 -0.81 -14.25 7.56
C LYS A 8 -0.57 -14.09 6.06
N SER A 9 -0.53 -15.20 5.34
CA SER A 9 -0.35 -15.22 3.88
C SER A 9 -1.67 -15.53 3.18
N LEU A 10 -2.10 -14.64 2.29
CA LEU A 10 -3.34 -14.73 1.54
C LEU A 10 -3.02 -14.98 0.07
N GLN A 11 -3.36 -16.16 -0.44
CA GLN A 11 -3.30 -16.41 -1.88
C GLN A 11 -4.53 -15.80 -2.55
N VAL A 12 -4.33 -14.78 -3.38
CA VAL A 12 -5.41 -14.06 -4.05
C VAL A 12 -5.43 -14.38 -5.53
N GLY A 13 -6.58 -14.87 -6.01
CA GLY A 13 -6.87 -15.03 -7.43
C GLY A 13 -7.61 -13.81 -7.98
N ILE A 14 -7.01 -13.10 -8.94
CA ILE A 14 -7.58 -11.90 -9.54
C ILE A 14 -8.15 -12.27 -10.91
N LYS A 15 -9.45 -12.52 -10.99
CA LYS A 15 -10.10 -12.80 -12.28
C LYS A 15 -10.14 -11.52 -13.11
N HIS A 16 -9.68 -11.60 -14.36
CA HIS A 16 -9.72 -10.47 -15.28
C HIS A 16 -10.12 -10.96 -16.68
N LYS A 17 -10.98 -10.18 -17.36
CA LYS A 17 -11.31 -10.38 -18.79
C LYS A 17 -10.40 -9.58 -19.70
N LEU A 18 -9.72 -8.58 -19.15
CA LEU A 18 -8.84 -7.68 -19.89
C LEU A 18 -7.57 -8.41 -20.32
N MET A 19 -7.10 -8.10 -21.52
CA MET A 19 -5.82 -8.55 -22.04
C MET A 19 -4.97 -7.32 -22.35
N GLY A 20 -3.95 -7.06 -21.52
CA GLY A 20 -2.88 -6.11 -21.83
C GLY A 20 -3.33 -4.67 -22.02
N VAL A 21 -4.16 -4.16 -21.10
CA VAL A 21 -4.56 -2.74 -21.09
C VAL A 21 -3.61 -1.95 -20.20
N ASP A 22 -3.22 -0.76 -20.61
CA ASP A 22 -2.35 0.09 -19.80
C ASP A 22 -3.06 0.57 -18.53
N ALA A 23 -2.32 0.58 -17.42
CA ALA A 23 -2.76 1.14 -16.17
C ALA A 23 -2.64 2.68 -16.20
N ASP A 24 -3.72 3.41 -15.90
CA ASP A 24 -3.70 4.85 -15.65
C ASP A 24 -2.99 5.11 -14.31
N LEU A 25 -1.67 5.20 -14.39
CA LEU A 25 -0.79 5.56 -13.28
C LEU A 25 -0.52 7.06 -13.28
N ARG A 26 -0.68 7.67 -12.11
CA ARG A 26 -0.39 9.09 -11.86
C ARG A 26 0.51 9.20 -10.65
N PHE A 27 1.42 10.16 -10.66
CA PHE A 27 2.45 10.31 -9.64
C PHE A 27 2.27 11.64 -8.91
N VAL A 28 2.41 11.62 -7.59
CA VAL A 28 2.39 12.81 -6.73
C VAL A 28 3.80 13.04 -6.18
N GLY A 29 4.13 14.30 -5.87
CA GLY A 29 5.43 14.64 -5.30
C GLY A 29 6.59 14.21 -6.19
N ILE A 30 6.53 14.56 -7.48
CA ILE A 30 7.50 14.11 -8.49
C ILE A 30 8.80 14.92 -8.35
N TYR A 31 9.93 14.23 -8.30
CA TYR A 31 11.27 14.83 -8.32
C TYR A 31 12.24 14.03 -9.19
N PRO A 32 13.33 14.63 -9.70
CA PRO A 32 14.31 13.93 -10.52
C PRO A 32 14.90 12.74 -9.76
N THR A 33 15.00 11.59 -10.43
CA THR A 33 15.60 10.41 -9.81
C THR A 33 17.10 10.59 -9.63
N ARG A 34 17.65 9.96 -8.59
CA ARG A 34 19.10 9.81 -8.42
C ARG A 34 19.63 8.57 -9.12
N ASP A 35 18.79 7.56 -9.33
CA ASP A 35 19.15 6.30 -9.95
C ASP A 35 18.11 5.88 -10.98
N THR A 36 18.44 6.10 -12.25
CA THR A 36 17.57 5.72 -13.39
C THR A 36 17.47 4.21 -13.60
N GLN A 37 18.30 3.41 -12.93
CA GLN A 37 18.25 1.95 -12.98
C GLN A 37 17.43 1.35 -11.83
N ASP A 38 17.10 2.14 -10.80
CA ASP A 38 16.30 1.65 -9.68
C ASP A 38 14.88 1.30 -10.13
N CYS A 39 14.48 0.08 -9.79
CA CYS A 39 13.18 -0.49 -10.09
C CYS A 39 12.29 -0.64 -8.84
N ASN A 40 12.81 -0.34 -7.63
CA ASN A 40 12.12 -0.55 -6.37
C ASN A 40 10.88 0.33 -6.19
N LYS A 41 10.86 1.53 -6.77
CA LYS A 41 9.66 2.39 -6.79
C LYS A 41 8.43 1.73 -7.43
N GLY A 42 8.65 0.75 -8.31
CA GLY A 42 7.61 -0.08 -8.93
C GLY A 42 7.33 -1.38 -8.17
N TRP A 43 7.64 -1.49 -6.87
CA TRP A 43 7.52 -2.75 -6.14
C TRP A 43 6.11 -3.36 -6.18
N PHE A 44 5.07 -2.54 -6.30
CA PHE A 44 3.68 -2.99 -6.34
C PHE A 44 3.16 -3.28 -7.77
N CYS A 45 3.93 -2.95 -8.82
CA CYS A 45 3.60 -3.25 -10.21
C CYS A 45 3.24 -4.72 -10.50
N PRO A 46 3.80 -5.74 -9.82
CA PRO A 46 3.40 -7.14 -10.05
C PRO A 46 1.93 -7.41 -9.79
N TYR A 47 1.27 -6.68 -8.89
CA TYR A 47 -0.19 -6.78 -8.69
C TYR A 47 -0.96 -6.34 -9.94
N LEU A 48 -0.59 -5.19 -10.52
CA LEU A 48 -1.19 -4.68 -11.76
C LEU A 48 -0.92 -5.63 -12.92
N PHE A 49 0.32 -6.11 -13.05
CA PHE A 49 0.69 -7.07 -14.08
C PHE A 49 -0.09 -8.38 -13.98
N ALA A 50 -0.21 -8.95 -12.77
CA ALA A 50 -0.99 -10.17 -12.53
C ALA A 50 -2.47 -9.99 -12.89
N SER A 51 -2.98 -8.77 -12.76
CA SER A 51 -4.36 -8.41 -13.09
C SER A 51 -4.56 -7.93 -14.53
N ALA A 52 -3.58 -8.21 -15.41
CA ALA A 52 -3.53 -7.86 -16.83
C ALA A 52 -3.61 -6.35 -17.13
N ARG A 53 -3.14 -5.54 -16.19
CA ARG A 53 -2.99 -4.09 -16.29
C ARG A 53 -1.50 -3.77 -16.42
N THR A 54 -1.07 -3.23 -17.55
CA THR A 54 0.35 -2.95 -17.82
C THR A 54 0.76 -1.68 -17.07
N PRO A 55 1.62 -1.75 -16.04
CA PRO A 55 2.07 -0.56 -15.33
C PRO A 55 3.23 0.10 -16.07
N LEU A 56 3.19 1.42 -16.18
CA LEU A 56 4.27 2.24 -16.74
C LEU A 56 4.77 3.23 -15.69
N VAL A 57 5.96 2.98 -15.14
CA VAL A 57 6.59 3.84 -14.13
C VAL A 57 7.80 4.55 -14.75
N PRO A 58 7.87 5.89 -14.72
CA PRO A 58 8.97 6.63 -15.33
C PRO A 58 10.27 6.35 -14.58
N ARG A 59 11.33 6.01 -15.32
CA ARG A 59 12.65 5.80 -14.73
C ARG A 59 13.30 7.10 -14.28
N ALA A 60 13.12 8.19 -15.04
CA ALA A 60 13.77 9.48 -14.80
C ALA A 60 13.30 10.24 -13.56
N ASN A 61 12.16 9.84 -12.97
CA ASN A 61 11.56 10.54 -11.84
C ASN A 61 11.27 9.58 -10.68
N ASP A 62 11.45 10.06 -9.47
CA ASP A 62 10.91 9.48 -8.26
C ASP A 62 9.66 10.27 -7.85
N PHE A 63 8.88 9.73 -6.91
CA PHE A 63 7.57 10.26 -6.54
C PHE A 63 7.25 9.95 -5.08
N SER A 64 6.34 10.67 -4.45
CA SER A 64 5.89 10.39 -3.08
C SER A 64 4.87 9.25 -3.03
N VAL A 65 3.90 9.25 -3.95
CA VAL A 65 2.84 8.25 -4.07
C VAL A 65 2.56 7.98 -5.55
N CYS A 66 2.47 6.71 -5.92
CA CYS A 66 1.90 6.30 -7.20
C CYS A 66 0.43 5.96 -7.02
N GLN A 67 -0.42 6.46 -7.91
CA GLN A 67 -1.87 6.33 -7.89
C GLN A 67 -2.33 5.61 -9.13
N PHE A 68 -3.27 4.68 -8.98
CA PHE A 68 -3.87 3.90 -10.04
C PHE A 68 -5.37 4.23 -10.15
N PHE A 69 -5.80 4.78 -11.28
CA PHE A 69 -7.21 5.19 -11.50
C PHE A 69 -8.02 4.19 -12.33
N GLY A 70 -7.37 3.33 -13.09
CA GLY A 70 -8.06 2.32 -13.90
C GLY A 70 -7.15 1.65 -14.93
N PRO A 71 -7.64 0.62 -15.63
CA PRO A 71 -9.02 0.14 -15.63
C PRO A 71 -9.42 -0.58 -14.34
N PHE A 72 -10.58 -0.23 -13.81
CA PHE A 72 -11.15 -0.85 -12.60
C PHE A 72 -11.68 -2.24 -12.92
N LEU A 73 -11.33 -3.25 -12.11
CA LEU A 73 -11.80 -4.63 -12.29
C LEU A 73 -13.21 -4.87 -11.71
N GLY A 74 -14.00 -3.82 -11.53
CA GLY A 74 -15.29 -3.91 -10.86
C GLY A 74 -15.12 -4.33 -9.40
N GLU A 75 -15.93 -5.28 -8.95
CA GLU A 75 -15.88 -5.78 -7.57
C GLU A 75 -14.52 -6.34 -7.15
N GLY A 76 -13.64 -6.74 -8.07
CA GLY A 76 -12.38 -7.40 -7.73
C GLY A 76 -11.42 -6.55 -6.88
N ASP A 77 -11.26 -5.27 -7.22
CA ASP A 77 -10.37 -4.37 -6.46
C ASP A 77 -10.99 -4.02 -5.08
N TYR A 78 -12.31 -3.88 -4.99
CA TYR A 78 -13.02 -3.67 -3.72
C TYR A 78 -12.99 -4.90 -2.82
N GLN A 79 -13.23 -6.08 -3.38
CA GLN A 79 -13.13 -7.35 -2.66
C GLN A 79 -11.72 -7.57 -2.11
N MET A 80 -10.68 -7.14 -2.83
CA MET A 80 -9.31 -7.15 -2.31
C MET A 80 -9.22 -6.29 -1.04
N ALA A 81 -9.68 -5.04 -1.10
CA ALA A 81 -9.66 -4.14 0.05
C ALA A 81 -10.43 -4.73 1.25
N HIS A 82 -11.63 -5.26 1.01
CA HIS A 82 -12.45 -5.91 2.04
C HIS A 82 -11.71 -7.09 2.67
N LYS A 83 -11.05 -7.92 1.83
CA LYS A 83 -10.32 -9.08 2.31
C LYS A 83 -9.12 -8.67 3.15
N LEU A 84 -8.31 -7.72 2.68
CA LEU A 84 -7.16 -7.19 3.42
C LEU A 84 -7.61 -6.61 4.78
N LEU A 85 -8.70 -5.85 4.80
CA LEU A 85 -9.28 -5.33 6.04
C LEU A 85 -9.74 -6.45 6.99
N SER A 86 -10.50 -7.42 6.50
CA SER A 86 -11.04 -8.51 7.32
C SER A 86 -9.96 -9.42 7.91
N GLU A 87 -8.81 -9.51 7.25
CA GLU A 87 -7.69 -10.35 7.66
C GLU A 87 -6.63 -9.59 8.45
N SER A 88 -6.77 -8.26 8.56
CA SER A 88 -5.90 -7.41 9.38
C SER A 88 -6.18 -7.63 10.86
N ALA A 89 -5.13 -7.85 11.66
CA ALA A 89 -5.27 -8.14 13.08
C ALA A 89 -5.75 -6.92 13.89
N HIS A 90 -5.34 -5.73 13.48
CA HIS A 90 -5.66 -4.47 14.14
C HIS A 90 -6.09 -3.43 13.10
N SER A 91 -7.12 -2.65 13.43
CA SER A 91 -7.62 -1.58 12.58
C SER A 91 -7.70 -0.25 13.32
N LEU A 92 -7.30 0.82 12.65
CA LEU A 92 -7.35 2.21 13.08
C LEU A 92 -8.34 2.92 12.16
N SER A 93 -9.57 3.15 12.65
CA SER A 93 -10.66 3.62 11.79
C SER A 93 -11.08 5.04 12.13
N MET A 94 -11.12 5.93 11.12
CA MET A 94 -11.62 7.31 11.24
C MET A 94 -13.10 7.45 10.84
N CYS A 95 -13.66 6.41 10.24
CA CYS A 95 -15.09 6.25 9.92
C CYS A 95 -15.49 4.79 10.23
N ASP A 96 -16.77 4.44 10.05
CA ASP A 96 -17.19 3.05 10.13
C ASP A 96 -16.43 2.21 9.07
N PRO A 97 -15.66 1.19 9.44
CA PRO A 97 -14.87 0.40 8.50
C PRO A 97 -15.69 -0.65 7.73
N ASN A 98 -16.93 -0.93 8.16
CA ASN A 98 -17.76 -1.98 7.57
C ASN A 98 -18.12 -1.65 6.10
N PRO A 99 -17.72 -2.48 5.12
CA PRO A 99 -18.02 -2.23 3.70
C PRO A 99 -19.51 -2.31 3.37
N HIS A 100 -20.33 -2.95 4.21
CA HIS A 100 -21.77 -3.06 4.00
C HIS A 100 -22.55 -1.84 4.47
N ASN A 101 -21.94 -0.99 5.29
CA ASN A 101 -22.59 0.21 5.80
C ASN A 101 -22.33 1.36 4.82
N ASP A 102 -23.38 2.01 4.34
CA ASP A 102 -23.23 3.20 3.51
C ASP A 102 -23.02 4.43 4.40
N ILE A 103 -21.88 5.09 4.24
CA ILE A 103 -21.55 6.35 4.93
C ILE A 103 -21.66 7.56 3.99
N GLY A 104 -22.16 7.39 2.77
CA GLY A 104 -22.27 8.42 1.75
C GLY A 104 -21.00 8.67 0.94
N THR A 105 -19.93 7.90 1.18
CA THR A 105 -18.67 7.99 0.43
C THR A 105 -17.87 6.69 0.49
N ASN A 106 -16.93 6.54 -0.45
CA ASN A 106 -15.98 5.43 -0.43
C ASN A 106 -14.98 5.58 0.72
N ARG A 107 -14.32 4.48 1.06
CA ARG A 107 -13.27 4.37 2.06
C ARG A 107 -11.96 4.01 1.39
N MET A 108 -10.89 4.17 2.13
CA MET A 108 -9.58 3.64 1.74
C MET A 108 -8.98 2.89 2.91
N VAL A 109 -8.61 1.64 2.66
CA VAL A 109 -7.80 0.85 3.58
C VAL A 109 -6.33 1.04 3.21
N ILE A 110 -5.51 1.35 4.21
CA ILE A 110 -4.08 1.62 4.09
C ILE A 110 -3.38 0.56 4.93
N VAL A 111 -2.56 -0.27 4.30
CA VAL A 111 -1.87 -1.39 4.96
C VAL A 111 -0.41 -1.42 4.56
N PHE A 112 0.44 -1.84 5.49
CA PHE A 112 1.75 -2.35 5.14
C PHE A 112 1.63 -3.84 4.79
N THR A 113 2.08 -4.23 3.60
CA THR A 113 2.00 -5.61 3.13
C THR A 113 3.21 -5.99 2.28
N GLY A 114 3.52 -7.28 2.23
CA GLY A 114 4.41 -7.84 1.22
C GLY A 114 3.66 -8.62 0.17
N ILE A 115 4.21 -8.68 -1.04
CA ILE A 115 3.70 -9.53 -2.11
C ILE A 115 4.74 -10.55 -2.54
N SER A 116 4.27 -11.74 -2.88
CA SER A 116 5.10 -12.84 -3.41
C SER A 116 4.44 -13.48 -4.63
N PRO A 117 5.25 -14.04 -5.55
CA PRO A 117 4.73 -14.76 -6.70
C PRO A 117 4.01 -16.04 -6.27
N PHE A 118 3.09 -16.53 -7.10
CA PHE A 118 2.28 -17.71 -6.78
C PHE A 118 3.11 -18.99 -6.65
N ARG A 119 4.14 -19.18 -7.49
CA ARG A 119 4.98 -20.39 -7.47
C ARG A 119 6.42 -20.12 -7.92
N ALA A 120 7.34 -20.94 -7.38
CA ALA A 120 8.73 -21.04 -7.80
C ALA A 120 9.48 -19.70 -7.90
N ASP A 121 9.14 -18.75 -7.02
CA ASP A 121 9.74 -17.42 -6.94
C ASP A 121 9.76 -16.64 -8.29
N MET A 122 8.83 -16.99 -9.20
CA MET A 122 8.82 -16.48 -10.56
C MET A 122 7.54 -15.68 -10.84
N TRP A 123 7.67 -14.36 -10.95
CA TRP A 123 6.57 -13.42 -11.18
C TRP A 123 5.78 -13.67 -12.48
N SER A 124 6.41 -14.24 -13.51
CA SER A 124 5.70 -14.62 -14.74
C SER A 124 4.61 -15.67 -14.50
N THR A 125 4.71 -16.44 -13.41
CA THR A 125 3.70 -17.44 -13.03
C THR A 125 2.48 -16.85 -12.35
N SER A 126 2.57 -15.60 -11.89
CA SER A 126 1.45 -14.88 -11.30
C SER A 126 0.42 -14.45 -12.34
N ARG A 127 0.75 -14.49 -13.63
CA ARG A 127 -0.20 -14.22 -14.71
C ARG A 127 -0.62 -15.53 -15.36
N ARG A 128 -1.91 -15.87 -15.29
CA ARG A 128 -2.51 -17.01 -15.98
C ARG A 128 -3.63 -16.50 -16.90
N PRO A 129 -3.98 -17.23 -17.98
CA PRO A 129 -5.11 -16.84 -18.83
C PRO A 129 -6.38 -16.65 -18.00
N GLY A 130 -6.97 -15.44 -18.07
CA GLY A 130 -8.19 -15.07 -17.36
C GLY A 130 -8.08 -14.90 -15.84
N CYS A 131 -6.89 -15.07 -15.25
CA CYS A 131 -6.69 -15.01 -13.80
C CYS A 131 -5.24 -14.68 -13.40
N GLY A 132 -5.05 -13.66 -12.58
CA GLY A 132 -3.84 -13.41 -11.84
C GLY A 132 -3.79 -14.21 -10.55
N THR A 133 -2.61 -14.57 -10.06
CA THR A 133 -2.47 -15.11 -8.70
C THR A 133 -1.23 -14.58 -8.03
N ILE A 134 -1.44 -14.01 -6.85
CA ILE A 134 -0.42 -13.31 -6.08
C ILE A 134 -0.67 -13.61 -4.60
N ILE A 135 0.40 -13.70 -3.83
CA ILE A 135 0.30 -13.93 -2.40
C ILE A 135 0.52 -12.58 -1.70
N PHE A 136 -0.40 -12.17 -0.85
CA PHE A 136 -0.25 -11.03 0.05
C PHE A 136 0.13 -11.50 1.44
N HIS A 137 1.04 -10.78 2.08
CA HIS A 137 1.50 -11.06 3.44
C HIS A 137 1.05 -9.92 4.35
N LEU A 138 0.18 -10.24 5.31
CA LEU A 138 -0.28 -9.33 6.35
C LEU A 138 0.47 -9.62 7.64
N LEU A 139 0.93 -8.58 8.31
CA LEU A 139 1.73 -8.66 9.52
C LEU A 139 0.90 -8.13 10.68
N ASP A 140 0.69 -8.93 11.72
CA ASP A 140 -0.18 -8.58 12.85
C ASP A 140 0.31 -7.36 13.64
N GLY A 141 1.62 -7.08 13.63
CA GLY A 141 2.19 -5.86 14.22
C GLY A 141 2.03 -4.60 13.37
N CYS A 142 1.47 -4.69 12.17
CA CYS A 142 1.18 -3.54 11.30
C CYS A 142 -0.35 -3.32 11.24
N PRO A 143 -0.88 -2.24 11.83
CA PRO A 143 -2.32 -1.99 11.80
C PRO A 143 -2.78 -1.56 10.40
N ALA A 144 -4.03 -1.86 10.05
CA ALA A 144 -4.70 -1.28 8.90
C ALA A 144 -5.32 0.07 9.29
N LEU A 145 -5.09 1.11 8.50
CA LEU A 145 -5.74 2.41 8.66
C LEU A 145 -6.92 2.54 7.69
N ILE A 146 -8.06 3.02 8.18
CA ILE A 146 -9.28 3.20 7.41
C ILE A 146 -9.71 4.66 7.48
N ILE A 147 -9.84 5.29 6.32
CA ILE A 147 -10.27 6.67 6.17
C ILE A 147 -11.43 6.79 5.18
N PRO A 148 -12.36 7.74 5.38
CA PRO A 148 -13.33 8.10 4.35
C PRO A 148 -12.62 8.95 3.29
N VAL A 149 -12.87 8.67 2.01
CA VAL A 149 -12.22 9.36 0.89
C VAL A 149 -13.23 9.91 -0.11
N THR A 150 -12.86 10.97 -0.80
CA THR A 150 -13.69 11.61 -1.84
C THR A 150 -13.71 10.79 -3.14
N ASN A 151 -14.57 11.18 -4.08
CA ASN A 151 -14.63 10.59 -5.42
C ASN A 151 -13.34 10.78 -6.25
N LYS A 152 -12.42 11.65 -5.81
CA LYS A 152 -11.10 11.87 -6.43
C LYS A 152 -10.08 10.80 -6.05
N ALA A 153 -10.37 9.97 -5.04
CA ALA A 153 -9.43 8.96 -4.59
C ALA A 153 -9.18 7.90 -5.68
N PRO A 154 -7.93 7.46 -5.89
CA PRO A 154 -7.62 6.40 -6.85
C PRO A 154 -8.21 5.06 -6.42
N VAL A 155 -8.24 4.09 -7.33
CA VAL A 155 -8.63 2.70 -7.01
C VAL A 155 -7.63 2.07 -6.06
N CYS A 156 -6.34 2.27 -6.34
CA CYS A 156 -5.24 1.83 -5.51
C CYS A 156 -4.11 2.86 -5.55
N ALA A 157 -3.31 2.94 -4.51
CA ALA A 157 -2.09 3.73 -4.48
C ALA A 157 -1.01 3.02 -3.67
N TRP A 158 0.26 3.38 -3.83
CA TRP A 158 1.34 2.89 -2.98
C TRP A 158 2.44 3.92 -2.80
N SER A 159 3.13 3.83 -1.67
CA SER A 159 4.39 4.54 -1.43
C SER A 159 5.54 3.79 -2.10
N PRO A 160 6.51 4.45 -2.77
CA PRO A 160 7.60 3.77 -3.47
C PRO A 160 8.58 3.08 -2.52
N TRP A 161 8.60 3.47 -1.24
CA TRP A 161 9.55 2.99 -0.26
C TRP A 161 9.29 1.53 0.11
N THR A 162 10.32 0.70 -0.06
CA THR A 162 10.25 -0.73 0.26
C THR A 162 10.79 -1.02 1.66
N LEU A 163 10.43 -2.18 2.23
CA LEU A 163 10.97 -2.65 3.51
C LEU A 163 12.50 -2.76 3.49
N ALA A 164 13.08 -3.14 2.34
CA ALA A 164 14.54 -3.16 2.15
C ALA A 164 15.15 -1.78 2.38
N GLN A 165 14.57 -0.74 1.78
CA GLN A 165 15.02 0.65 1.95
C GLN A 165 14.76 1.16 3.38
N MET A 166 13.62 0.82 3.98
CA MET A 166 13.29 1.17 5.36
C MET A 166 14.34 0.66 6.35
N ARG A 167 14.75 -0.60 6.20
CA ARG A 167 15.81 -1.22 7.03
C ARG A 167 17.17 -0.57 6.84
N GLN A 168 17.53 -0.25 5.59
CA GLN A 168 18.80 0.41 5.29
C GLN A 168 18.85 1.82 5.89
N GLY A 169 17.77 2.60 5.75
CA GLY A 169 17.69 3.96 6.27
C GLY A 169 17.69 4.02 7.81
N GLN A 170 17.09 3.04 8.49
CA GLN A 170 17.00 3.02 9.96
C GLN A 170 18.37 2.97 10.67
N TYR A 171 19.39 2.40 10.04
CA TYR A 171 20.74 2.31 10.61
C TYR A 171 21.74 3.27 9.96
N ALA A 172 21.29 4.15 9.07
CA ALA A 172 22.17 5.11 8.43
C ALA A 172 22.62 6.15 9.47
N MET A 173 23.90 6.05 9.90
CA MET A 173 24.52 7.03 10.81
C MET A 173 24.65 8.42 10.18
N ASN A 174 24.74 8.49 8.84
CA ASN A 174 24.75 9.71 8.04
C ASN A 174 23.90 9.46 6.79
N PRO A 175 22.57 9.70 6.84
CA PRO A 175 21.71 9.43 5.70
C PRO A 175 22.12 10.30 4.52
N LEU A 176 22.54 9.65 3.43
CA LEU A 176 22.82 10.35 2.18
C LEU A 176 21.50 10.90 1.63
N PRO A 177 21.51 12.08 1.00
CA PRO A 177 20.30 12.59 0.39
C PRO A 177 19.81 11.59 -0.67
N GLY A 178 18.53 11.20 -0.60
CA GLY A 178 17.93 10.15 -1.43
C GLY A 178 17.80 8.79 -0.74
N GLN A 179 18.35 8.62 0.47
CA GLN A 179 18.05 7.47 1.31
C GLN A 179 16.69 7.61 1.99
N TYR A 180 16.14 6.47 2.40
CA TYR A 180 14.89 6.42 3.13
C TYR A 180 14.95 7.23 4.43
N ASN A 181 13.92 8.02 4.68
CA ASN A 181 13.69 8.73 5.94
C ASN A 181 12.21 8.54 6.33
N ALA A 182 11.97 8.10 7.57
CA ALA A 182 10.62 7.79 8.05
C ALA A 182 9.72 9.04 8.22
N GLU A 183 10.30 10.17 8.65
CA GLU A 183 9.59 11.45 8.74
C GLU A 183 9.21 11.94 7.34
N TRP A 184 10.11 11.77 6.37
CA TRP A 184 9.82 12.14 4.99
C TRP A 184 8.72 11.29 4.36
N GLN A 185 8.75 9.95 4.54
CA GLN A 185 7.66 9.08 4.09
C GLN A 185 6.33 9.45 4.79
N HIS A 186 6.39 9.75 6.09
CA HIS A 186 5.22 10.16 6.86
C HIS A 186 4.59 11.44 6.31
N GLU A 187 5.39 12.47 6.08
CA GLU A 187 4.96 13.74 5.50
C GLU A 187 4.35 13.53 4.11
N GLN A 188 5.05 12.80 3.23
CA GLN A 188 4.61 12.45 1.88
C GLN A 188 3.24 11.77 1.85
N ILE A 189 3.02 10.81 2.75
CA ILE A 189 1.74 10.09 2.86
C ILE A 189 0.66 11.03 3.42
N CYS A 190 0.94 11.77 4.48
CA CYS A 190 -0.04 12.67 5.09
C CYS A 190 -0.48 13.78 4.13
N GLU A 191 0.46 14.43 3.45
CA GLU A 191 0.18 15.46 2.44
C GLU A 191 -0.72 14.91 1.33
N TRP A 192 -0.41 13.71 0.82
CA TRP A 192 -1.25 13.08 -0.20
C TRP A 192 -2.64 12.71 0.33
N LEU A 193 -2.75 12.14 1.53
CA LEU A 193 -4.03 11.76 2.12
C LEU A 193 -4.94 12.96 2.34
N ASP A 194 -4.39 14.12 2.73
CA ASP A 194 -5.15 15.35 2.90
C ASP A 194 -5.89 15.78 1.62
N THR A 195 -5.32 15.48 0.45
CA THR A 195 -5.96 15.78 -0.85
C THR A 195 -7.18 14.92 -1.18
N ILE A 196 -7.31 13.75 -0.54
CA ILE A 196 -8.36 12.76 -0.87
C ILE A 196 -9.31 12.46 0.29
N VAL A 197 -8.98 12.80 1.53
CA VAL A 197 -9.82 12.57 2.71
C VAL A 197 -11.14 13.32 2.61
N SER A 198 -12.23 12.66 3.00
CA SER A 198 -13.55 13.28 3.11
C SER A 198 -13.86 13.64 4.56
N VAL A 199 -13.48 14.86 4.97
CA VAL A 199 -13.58 15.34 6.37
C VAL A 199 -15.01 15.26 6.92
N GLN A 200 -16.01 15.54 6.08
CA GLN A 200 -17.43 15.51 6.48
C GLN A 200 -17.92 14.12 6.92
N HIS A 201 -17.29 13.05 6.42
CA HIS A 201 -17.65 11.66 6.73
C HIS A 201 -16.75 11.04 7.81
N ILE A 202 -15.82 11.80 8.39
CA ILE A 202 -15.07 11.38 9.58
C ILE A 202 -16.01 11.36 10.78
N THR A 203 -15.84 10.35 11.64
CA THR A 203 -16.57 10.21 12.91
C THR A 203 -16.47 11.50 13.72
N ALA A 204 -17.60 11.98 14.24
CA ALA A 204 -17.71 13.27 14.91
C ALA A 204 -16.68 13.49 16.04
N THR A 205 -16.32 12.44 16.77
CA THR A 205 -15.35 12.49 17.89
C THR A 205 -13.91 12.77 17.46
N VAL A 206 -13.57 12.50 16.20
CA VAL A 206 -12.22 12.63 15.63
C VAL A 206 -12.12 13.82 14.68
N ARG A 207 -13.25 14.27 14.11
CA ARG A 207 -13.31 15.28 13.04
C ARG A 207 -12.52 16.56 13.33
N ASP A 208 -12.66 17.13 14.52
CA ASP A 208 -11.99 18.40 14.86
C ASP A 208 -10.47 18.27 15.04
N ARG A 209 -9.98 17.06 15.25
CA ARG A 209 -8.55 16.73 15.44
C ARG A 209 -8.05 15.76 14.39
N TYR A 210 -8.69 15.71 13.23
CA TYR A 210 -8.45 14.65 12.27
C TYR A 210 -7.01 14.65 11.75
N VAL A 211 -6.38 15.83 11.60
CA VAL A 211 -4.99 15.97 11.16
C VAL A 211 -4.04 15.28 12.14
N ASP A 212 -4.15 15.58 13.43
CA ASP A 212 -3.31 14.98 14.47
C ASP A 212 -3.53 13.47 14.57
N VAL A 213 -4.78 13.03 14.46
CA VAL A 213 -5.15 11.62 14.56
C VAL A 213 -4.66 10.85 13.34
N LEU A 214 -4.87 11.38 12.13
CA LEU A 214 -4.38 10.81 10.88
C LEU A 214 -2.87 10.70 10.89
N SER A 215 -2.17 11.78 11.27
CA SER A 215 -0.72 11.81 11.41
C SER A 215 -0.22 10.69 12.32
N ARG A 216 -0.81 10.54 13.52
CA ARG A 216 -0.45 9.46 14.46
C ARG A 216 -0.75 8.08 13.91
N MET A 217 -1.90 7.89 13.24
CA MET A 217 -2.27 6.61 12.64
C MET A 217 -1.28 6.21 11.54
N VAL A 218 -0.88 7.13 10.67
CA VAL A 218 0.16 6.91 9.65
C VAL A 218 1.49 6.56 10.31
N SER A 219 1.90 7.28 11.36
CA SER A 219 3.12 6.95 12.11
C SER A 219 3.05 5.54 12.72
N LEU A 220 1.89 5.09 13.20
CA LEU A 220 1.74 3.72 13.72
C LEU A 220 1.94 2.65 12.65
N VAL A 221 1.47 2.89 11.42
CA VAL A 221 1.71 1.97 10.28
C VAL A 221 3.20 1.91 9.94
N ILE A 222 3.86 3.07 9.80
CA ILE A 222 5.29 3.16 9.48
C ILE A 222 6.14 2.53 10.60
N ASN A 223 5.83 2.84 11.86
CA ASN A 223 6.55 2.28 13.01
C ASN A 223 6.34 0.76 13.13
N GLY A 224 5.15 0.26 12.80
CA GLY A 224 4.89 -1.18 12.72
C GLY A 224 5.82 -1.86 11.70
N ALA A 225 6.00 -1.24 10.54
CA ALA A 225 6.90 -1.72 9.50
C ALA A 225 8.40 -1.66 9.90
N LEU A 226 8.84 -0.56 10.54
CA LEU A 226 10.21 -0.44 11.07
C LEU A 226 10.49 -1.46 12.19
N ALA A 227 9.49 -1.80 13.00
CA ALA A 227 9.63 -2.79 14.06
C ALA A 227 9.83 -4.23 13.54
N LEU A 228 9.53 -4.52 12.26
CA LEU A 228 9.65 -5.84 11.65
C LEU A 228 11.07 -6.41 11.66
N GLU A 229 12.08 -5.56 11.78
CA GLU A 229 13.46 -5.99 11.94
C GLU A 229 13.66 -6.97 13.10
N LYS A 230 12.99 -6.72 14.22
CA LYS A 230 13.09 -7.57 15.41
C LYS A 230 12.43 -8.93 15.21
N CYS A 231 11.73 -9.11 14.09
CA CYS A 231 10.93 -10.27 13.76
C CYS A 231 11.50 -11.07 12.57
N LYS A 232 12.76 -10.84 12.15
CA LYS A 232 13.42 -11.52 11.02
C LYS A 232 13.12 -13.03 10.90
N PRO A 233 13.13 -13.84 11.99
CA PRO A 233 12.82 -15.27 11.90
C PRO A 233 11.40 -15.58 11.41
N LEU A 234 10.43 -14.69 11.68
CA LEU A 234 9.02 -14.83 11.30
C LEU A 234 8.77 -14.38 9.86
N LEU A 235 9.69 -13.61 9.28
CA LEU A 235 9.50 -13.01 7.96
C LEU A 235 9.79 -13.98 6.81
N GLY A 236 10.45 -15.11 7.05
CA GLY A 236 10.56 -16.26 6.12
C GLY A 236 10.60 -15.89 4.63
N LYS A 237 9.47 -16.10 3.94
CA LYS A 237 9.27 -15.90 2.48
C LYS A 237 8.93 -14.46 2.06
N LEU A 238 8.90 -13.51 2.99
CA LEU A 238 8.60 -12.11 2.70
C LEU A 238 9.77 -11.49 1.95
N ASP A 239 9.53 -11.10 0.69
CA ASP A 239 10.49 -10.33 -0.10
C ASP A 239 10.50 -8.86 0.37
N PRO A 240 11.60 -8.36 0.97
CA PRO A 240 11.68 -6.99 1.46
C PRO A 240 11.68 -5.95 0.34
N GLU A 241 12.07 -6.29 -0.89
CA GLU A 241 12.02 -5.41 -2.07
C GLU A 241 10.61 -5.34 -2.69
N ARG A 242 9.71 -6.19 -2.20
CA ARG A 242 8.31 -6.30 -2.63
C ARG A 242 7.35 -6.14 -1.45
N SER A 243 7.77 -5.38 -0.45
CA SER A 243 6.98 -5.07 0.73
C SER A 243 6.98 -3.57 1.00
N GLY A 244 5.82 -2.99 1.27
CA GLY A 244 5.65 -1.55 1.46
C GLY A 244 4.22 -1.18 1.83
N ILE A 245 3.94 0.12 1.86
CA ILE A 245 2.60 0.64 2.14
C ILE A 245 1.78 0.70 0.85
N VAL A 246 0.61 0.07 0.87
CA VAL A 246 -0.38 0.11 -0.21
C VAL A 246 -1.72 0.61 0.34
N MET A 247 -2.46 1.28 -0.53
CA MET A 247 -3.78 1.82 -0.24
C MET A 247 -4.79 1.28 -1.26
N PHE A 248 -5.95 0.83 -0.80
CA PHE A 248 -7.04 0.35 -1.65
C PHE A 248 -8.34 1.06 -1.31
N ARG A 249 -9.01 1.59 -2.33
CA ARG A 249 -10.34 2.17 -2.18
C ARG A 249 -11.42 1.08 -2.18
N TYR A 250 -12.46 1.24 -1.37
CA TYR A 250 -13.64 0.38 -1.34
C TYR A 250 -14.90 1.09 -0.88
#